data_AF-A0A1N7GX29-F1
#
_entry.id   AF-A0A1N7GX29-F1
#
_cell.length_a   1.000
_cell.length_b   1.000
_cell.length_c   1.000
_cell.angle_alpha   90.00
_cell.angle_beta   90.00
_cell.angle_gamma   90.00
#
_symmetry.space_group_name_H-M   'P 1'
#
loop_
_entity.id
_entity.type
_entity.pdbx_description
1 polymer ?
#
loop_
_entity_poly.entity_id
_entity_poly.type
_entity_poly.pdbx_seq_one_letter_code
_entity_poly.pdbx_strand_id
1 'polypeptide(L)'
;MTDDSDDESSLSLPERINRLAADGDENDETIKQFALKVVQTHHDRINELYYEDGLSDAEAEALALDEAGVTPAGTTLIMTVTGRSNDDIETAIASVQEQTAV
;
A
#
# COMPACT_ATOMS: atom_id res chain seq x y z
N MET A 1 2.39 15.03 30.07
CA MET A 1 2.33 13.66 29.55
C MET A 1 1.08 13.63 28.71
N THR A 2 1.22 13.86 27.41
CA THR A 2 0.08 13.90 26.48
C THR A 2 -0.23 12.46 26.11
N ASP A 3 -1.47 12.09 26.38
CA ASP A 3 -2.07 10.81 26.04
C ASP A 3 -2.28 10.81 24.52
N ASP A 4 -1.34 10.25 23.77
CA ASP A 4 -1.36 10.16 22.29
C ASP A 4 -1.97 8.84 21.82
N SER A 5 -2.66 8.11 22.71
CA SER A 5 -3.17 6.76 22.44
C SER A 5 -4.63 6.74 21.96
N ASP A 6 -5.32 7.88 21.99
CA ASP A 6 -6.72 8.00 21.56
C ASP A 6 -6.91 8.21 20.03
N ASP A 7 -5.87 8.58 19.27
CA ASP A 7 -6.02 9.00 17.87
C ASP A 7 -5.81 7.87 16.82
N GLU A 8 -5.14 6.78 17.20
CA GLU A 8 -4.85 5.67 16.28
C GLU A 8 -6.11 4.89 15.88
N SER A 9 -7.17 4.89 16.70
CA SER A 9 -8.42 4.19 16.37
C SER A 9 -9.27 4.91 15.33
N SER A 10 -9.07 6.22 15.11
CA SER A 10 -9.81 7.01 14.11
C SER A 10 -9.21 6.98 12.71
N LEU A 11 -7.94 6.64 12.57
CA LEU A 11 -7.27 6.60 11.28
C LEU A 11 -7.81 5.46 10.41
N SER A 12 -8.01 5.73 9.12
CA SER A 12 -8.26 4.72 8.10
C SER A 12 -7.05 3.81 7.91
N LEU A 13 -7.23 2.62 7.34
CA LEU A 13 -6.12 1.68 7.13
C LEU A 13 -4.99 2.26 6.24
N PRO A 14 -5.28 2.95 5.13
CA PRO A 14 -4.24 3.63 4.34
C PRO A 14 -3.43 4.65 5.16
N GLU A 15 -4.10 5.46 5.98
CA GLU A 15 -3.44 6.47 6.82
C GLU A 15 -2.52 5.84 7.88
N ARG A 16 -2.97 4.76 8.52
CA ARG A 16 -2.13 4.01 9.47
C ARG A 16 -0.88 3.45 8.81
N ILE A 17 -1.02 2.86 7.62
CA ILE A 17 0.13 2.32 6.89
C ILE A 17 1.09 3.42 6.46
N ASN A 18 0.57 4.55 5.97
CA ASN A 18 1.41 5.69 5.61
C ASN A 18 2.22 6.22 6.80
N ARG A 19 1.60 6.29 7.99
CA ARG A 19 2.29 6.66 9.23
C ARG A 19 3.37 5.65 9.61
N LEU A 20 3.04 4.35 9.59
CA LEU A 20 4.00 3.28 9.88
C LEU A 20 5.21 3.30 8.94
N ALA A 21 4.98 3.51 7.64
CA ALA A 21 6.04 3.64 6.65
C ALA A 21 6.92 4.88 6.87
N ALA A 22 6.35 5.99 7.36
CA ALA A 22 7.09 7.21 7.68
C ALA A 22 7.90 7.10 8.97
N ASP A 23 7.35 6.42 9.99
CA ASP A 23 7.98 6.23 11.30
C ASP A 23 9.10 5.16 11.25
N GLY A 24 9.11 4.33 10.20
CA GLY A 24 10.12 3.27 10.01
C GLY A 24 9.97 2.13 11.01
N ASP A 25 8.75 1.88 11.49
CA ASP A 25 8.49 0.80 12.45
C ASP A 25 8.50 -0.55 11.71
N GLU A 26 9.29 -1.50 12.22
CA GLU A 26 9.52 -2.83 11.66
C GLU A 26 8.65 -3.90 12.35
N ASN A 27 7.62 -3.53 13.13
CA ASN A 27 6.79 -4.50 13.84
C ASN A 27 5.93 -5.35 12.90
N ASP A 28 6.53 -6.44 12.45
CA ASP A 28 6.22 -7.20 11.23
C ASP A 28 4.78 -7.73 11.17
N GLU A 29 4.27 -8.33 12.25
CA GLU A 29 2.99 -9.06 12.20
C GLU A 29 1.77 -8.13 12.10
N THR A 30 1.72 -7.05 12.88
CA THR A 30 0.59 -6.11 12.84
C THR A 30 0.55 -5.36 11.51
N ILE A 31 1.72 -4.93 11.03
CA ILE A 31 1.87 -4.27 9.74
C ILE A 31 1.39 -5.19 8.62
N LYS A 32 1.79 -6.46 8.66
CA LYS A 32 1.34 -7.47 7.70
C LYS A 32 -0.17 -7.69 7.73
N GLN A 33 -0.80 -7.74 8.91
CA GLN A 33 -2.25 -7.86 9.00
C GLN A 33 -2.98 -6.64 8.41
N PHE A 34 -2.47 -5.43 8.64
CA PHE A 34 -3.02 -4.22 8.02
C PHE A 34 -2.82 -4.23 6.51
N ALA A 35 -1.62 -4.55 6.03
CA ALA A 35 -1.30 -4.64 4.61
C ALA A 35 -2.21 -5.64 3.88
N LEU A 36 -2.36 -6.86 4.41
CA LEU A 36 -3.27 -7.88 3.86
C LEU A 36 -4.71 -7.38 3.82
N LYS A 37 -5.15 -6.64 4.84
CA LYS A 37 -6.51 -6.10 4.88
C LYS A 37 -6.72 -4.98 3.85
N VAL A 38 -5.71 -4.14 3.60
CA VAL A 38 -5.77 -3.13 2.55
C VAL A 38 -5.86 -3.81 1.18
N VAL A 39 -4.96 -4.75 0.88
CA VAL A 39 -4.98 -5.51 -0.38
C VAL A 39 -6.32 -6.22 -0.57
N GLN A 40 -6.84 -6.87 0.48
CA GLN A 40 -8.14 -7.53 0.42
C GLN A 40 -9.30 -6.55 0.16
N THR A 41 -9.27 -5.37 0.76
CA THR A 41 -10.30 -4.33 0.58
C THR A 41 -10.33 -3.82 -0.86
N HIS A 42 -9.17 -3.75 -1.51
CA HIS A 42 -9.02 -3.27 -2.89
C HIS A 42 -8.89 -4.38 -3.93
N HIS A 43 -9.05 -5.65 -3.55
CA HIS A 43 -8.83 -6.81 -4.42
C HIS A 43 -9.65 -6.79 -5.71
N ASP A 44 -10.90 -6.32 -5.67
CA ASP A 44 -11.73 -6.22 -6.86
C ASP A 44 -11.18 -5.18 -7.85
N ARG A 45 -10.69 -4.04 -7.33
CA ARG A 45 -10.04 -3.01 -8.14
C ARG A 45 -8.71 -3.50 -8.71
N ILE A 46 -7.92 -4.22 -7.92
CA ILE A 46 -6.68 -4.86 -8.38
C ILE A 46 -6.97 -5.82 -9.55
N ASN A 47 -8.00 -6.65 -9.42
CA ASN A 47 -8.40 -7.58 -10.49
C ASN A 47 -8.91 -6.85 -11.74
N GLU A 48 -9.67 -5.78 -11.58
CA GLU A 48 -10.12 -4.95 -12.71
C GLU A 48 -8.91 -4.41 -13.48
N LEU A 49 -7.96 -3.78 -12.77
CA LEU A 49 -6.73 -3.25 -13.37
C LEU A 49 -5.87 -4.35 -14.05
N TYR A 50 -5.79 -5.54 -13.45
CA TYR A 50 -5.05 -6.66 -14.01
C TYR A 50 -5.72 -7.25 -15.26
N TYR A 51 -7.02 -7.55 -15.19
CA TYR A 51 -7.72 -8.25 -16.27
C TYR A 51 -8.24 -7.32 -17.37
N GLU A 52 -8.68 -6.12 -17.03
CA GLU A 52 -9.32 -5.18 -17.96
C GLU A 52 -8.31 -4.19 -18.55
N ASP A 53 -7.43 -3.64 -17.72
CA ASP A 53 -6.42 -2.66 -18.16
C ASP A 53 -5.10 -3.32 -18.60
N GLY A 54 -4.94 -4.62 -18.33
CA GLY A 54 -3.80 -5.41 -18.77
C GLY A 54 -2.49 -5.06 -18.05
N LEU A 55 -2.57 -4.43 -16.87
CA LEU A 55 -1.42 -4.16 -16.03
C LEU A 55 -0.82 -5.46 -15.49
N SER A 56 0.47 -5.45 -15.15
CA SER A 56 1.03 -6.55 -14.37
C SER A 56 0.41 -6.59 -12.97
N ASP A 57 0.46 -7.76 -12.31
CA ASP A 57 -0.08 -7.94 -10.95
C ASP A 57 0.52 -6.94 -9.95
N ALA A 58 1.81 -6.61 -10.07
CA ALA A 58 2.48 -5.63 -9.22
C ALA A 58 2.03 -4.19 -9.52
N GLU A 59 1.89 -3.82 -10.79
CA GLU A 59 1.42 -2.49 -11.19
C GLU A 59 -0.05 -2.27 -10.83
N ALA A 60 -0.90 -3.29 -11.01
CA ALA A 60 -2.30 -3.25 -10.63
C ALA A 60 -2.47 -3.06 -9.11
N GLU A 61 -1.69 -3.78 -8.30
CA GLU A 61 -1.67 -3.58 -6.85
C GLU A 61 -1.20 -2.16 -6.50
N ALA A 62 -0.07 -1.70 -7.03
CA ALA A 62 0.46 -0.39 -6.71
C ALA A 62 -0.50 0.75 -7.10
N LEU A 63 -1.15 0.66 -8.26
CA LEU A 63 -2.10 1.67 -8.71
C LEU A 63 -3.38 1.67 -7.86
N ALA A 64 -3.92 0.50 -7.52
CA ALA A 64 -5.08 0.42 -6.62
C ALA A 64 -4.77 0.99 -5.22
N LEU A 65 -3.54 0.82 -4.74
CA LEU A 65 -3.08 1.38 -3.47
C LEU A 65 -2.93 2.90 -3.54
N ASP A 66 -2.39 3.43 -4.64
CA ASP A 66 -2.32 4.89 -4.87
C ASP A 66 -3.72 5.51 -4.96
N GLU A 67 -4.65 4.90 -5.68
CA GLU A 67 -6.06 5.31 -5.74
C GLU A 67 -6.74 5.28 -4.35
N ALA A 68 -6.28 4.40 -3.46
CA ALA A 68 -6.74 4.30 -2.07
C ALA A 68 -6.07 5.33 -1.13
N GLY A 69 -5.17 6.18 -1.64
CA GLY A 69 -4.44 7.18 -0.86
C GLY A 69 -3.24 6.61 -0.09
N VAL A 70 -2.74 5.44 -0.46
CA VAL A 70 -1.48 4.91 0.07
C VAL A 70 -0.32 5.60 -0.65
N THR A 71 0.60 6.18 0.12
CA THR A 71 1.80 6.84 -0.40
C THR A 71 2.77 5.81 -0.99
N PRO A 72 3.72 6.23 -1.85
CA PRO A 72 4.74 5.32 -2.38
C PRO A 72 5.50 4.54 -1.30
N ALA A 73 5.83 5.17 -0.17
CA ALA A 73 6.49 4.49 0.96
C ALA A 73 5.57 3.45 1.62
N GLY A 74 4.28 3.76 1.77
CA GLY A 74 3.28 2.82 2.27
C GLY A 74 3.05 1.64 1.31
N THR A 75 3.02 1.90 0.00
CA THR A 75 2.90 0.87 -1.03
C THR A 75 4.09 -0.07 -1.01
N THR A 76 5.31 0.47 -0.94
CA THR A 76 6.53 -0.33 -0.74
C THR A 76 6.43 -1.20 0.51
N LEU A 77 5.97 -0.63 1.64
CA LEU A 77 5.80 -1.38 2.87
C LEU A 77 4.81 -2.53 2.71
N ILE A 78 3.62 -2.28 2.17
CA ILE A 78 2.58 -3.28 1.92
C ILE A 78 3.13 -4.42 1.06
N MET A 79 3.64 -4.09 -0.12
CA MET A 79 4.11 -5.06 -1.10
C MET A 79 5.29 -5.89 -0.56
N THR A 80 6.15 -5.29 0.27
CA THR A 80 7.26 -6.00 0.93
C THR A 80 6.71 -7.02 1.94
N VAL A 81 5.81 -6.61 2.85
CA VAL A 81 5.30 -7.51 3.90
C VAL A 81 4.32 -8.56 3.38
N THR A 82 3.70 -8.33 2.22
CA THR A 82 2.89 -9.33 1.50
C THR A 82 3.74 -10.27 0.65
N GLY A 83 5.05 -10.03 0.54
CA GLY A 83 6.02 -10.97 -0.02
C GLY A 83 6.36 -10.77 -1.49
N ARG A 84 6.11 -9.59 -2.05
CA ARG A 84 6.60 -9.24 -3.41
C ARG A 84 8.11 -9.01 -3.40
N SER A 85 8.73 -9.20 -4.57
CA SER A 85 10.16 -8.96 -4.74
C SER A 85 10.46 -7.46 -4.87
N ASN A 86 11.67 -7.05 -4.49
CA ASN A 86 12.07 -5.64 -4.60
C ASN A 86 12.01 -5.14 -6.05
N ASP A 87 12.39 -5.97 -7.03
CA ASP A 87 12.36 -5.61 -8.45
C ASP A 87 10.93 -5.33 -8.94
N ASP A 88 9.95 -6.14 -8.49
CA ASP A 88 8.53 -5.93 -8.82
C ASP A 88 8.01 -4.63 -8.19
N ILE A 89 8.43 -4.34 -6.96
CA ILE A 89 8.03 -3.13 -6.22
C ILE A 89 8.58 -1.88 -6.92
N GLU A 90 9.88 -1.85 -7.23
CA GLU A 90 10.50 -0.71 -7.90
C GLU A 90 9.84 -0.42 -9.24
N THR A 91 9.56 -1.46 -10.03
CA THR A 91 8.88 -1.35 -11.32
C THR A 91 7.46 -0.79 -11.15
N ALA A 92 6.70 -1.31 -10.20
CA ALA A 92 5.32 -0.90 -9.97
C ALA A 92 5.21 0.56 -9.48
N ILE A 93 6.08 0.98 -8.55
CA ILE A 93 6.12 2.36 -8.06
C ILE A 93 6.49 3.33 -9.18
N ALA A 94 7.47 3.00 -10.02
CA ALA A 94 7.84 3.83 -11.16
C ALA A 94 6.67 3.99 -12.14
N SER A 95 5.97 2.90 -12.45
CA SER A 95 4.81 2.91 -13.35
C SER A 95 3.68 3.83 -12.85
N VAL A 96 3.34 3.77 -11.55
CA VAL A 96 2.33 4.66 -10.95
C VAL A 96 2.75 6.13 -11.00
N GLN A 97 4.03 6.42 -10.71
CA GLN A 97 4.55 7.79 -10.77
C GLN A 97 4.50 8.38 -12.18
N GLU A 98 4.76 7.56 -13.21
CA GLU A 98 4.63 7.99 -14.61
C GLU A 98 3.18 8.26 -15.01
N GLN A 99 2.22 7.47 -14.50
CA GLN A 99 0.80 7.60 -14.82
C GLN A 99 0.12 8.78 -14.11
N THR A 100 0.56 9.12 -12.90
CA THR A 100 -0.03 10.19 -12.06
C THR A 100 0.60 11.58 -12.28
N ALA A 101 1.70 11.67 -13.03
CA ALA A 101 2.39 12.92 -13.33
C ALA A 101 1.77 13.76 -14.47
N VAL A 102 0.55 13.43 -14.91
CA VAL A 102 -0.17 14.07 -16.04
C VAL A 102 -1.30 14.96 -15.55
#